data_AF-A0A953ABV0-F1
#
_entry.id   AF-A0A953ABV0-F1
#
_cell.length_a   1.000
_cell.length_b   1.000
_cell.length_c   1.000
_cell.angle_alpha   90.00
_cell.angle_beta   90.00
_cell.angle_gamma   90.00
#
_symmetry.space_group_name_H-M   'P 1'
#
loop_
_entity.id
_entity.type
_entity.pdbx_description
1 polymer ?
#
loop_
_entity_poly.entity_id
_entity_poly.type
_entity_poly.pdbx_seq_one_letter_code
_entity_poly.pdbx_strand_id
1 'polypeptide(L)' 'MVYRSVGLYRVLGVLGLVATLLVVWLGWQFEVAIRNALLIVSLFFLVIACMYFHLGNEEARGAFL' A
#
# COMPACT_ATOMS: atom_id res chain seq x y z
N MET A 1 -25.32 1.36 -7.21
CA MET A 1 -24.14 0.69 -7.79
C MET A 1 -22.97 1.65 -7.64
N VAL A 2 -22.18 1.51 -6.56
CA VAL A 2 -20.98 2.34 -6.35
C VAL A 2 -20.07 2.08 -7.56
N TYR A 3 -19.67 3.13 -8.26
CA TYR A 3 -18.72 3.08 -9.37
C TYR A 3 -17.43 2.45 -8.84
N ARG A 4 -17.34 1.13 -8.95
CA ARG A 4 -16.21 0.31 -8.51
C ARG A 4 -15.12 0.52 -9.56
N SER A 5 -14.48 1.68 -9.48
CA SER A 5 -13.50 2.08 -10.45
C SER A 5 -12.16 1.47 -10.06
N VAL A 6 -11.64 0.60 -10.92
CA VAL A 6 -10.28 0.05 -10.87
C VAL A 6 -9.24 1.13 -10.50
N GLY A 7 -9.46 2.38 -10.94
CA GLY A 7 -8.67 3.54 -10.58
C GLY A 7 -8.57 3.81 -9.08
N LEU A 8 -9.66 3.70 -8.31
CA LEU A 8 -9.65 3.92 -6.86
C LEU A 8 -8.79 2.92 -6.13
N TYR A 9 -8.87 1.62 -6.46
CA TYR A 9 -8.04 0.59 -5.84
C TYR A 9 -6.56 0.80 -6.13
N ARG A 10 -6.21 1.20 -7.36
CA ARG A 10 -4.83 1.55 -7.71
C ARG A 10 -4.33 2.79 -6.97
N VAL A 11 -5.16 3.83 -6.85
CA VAL A 11 -4.82 5.04 -6.08
C VAL A 11 -4.59 4.70 -4.61
N LEU A 12 -5.45 3.89 -3.99
CA LEU A 12 -5.27 3.42 -2.62
C LEU A 12 -3.98 2.60 -2.46
N GLY A 13 -3.67 1.73 -3.42
CA GLY A 13 -2.39 1.00 -3.46
C GLY A 13 -1.18 1.94 -3.53
N VAL A 14 -1.21 2.96 -4.39
CA VAL A 14 -0.14 3.97 -4.50
C VAL A 14 0.01 4.75 -3.20
N LEU A 15 -1.09 5.20 -2.59
CA LEU A 15 -1.06 5.89 -1.30
C LEU A 15 -0.43 5.02 -0.20
N GLY A 16 -0.75 3.73 -0.18
CA GLY A 16 -0.13 2.76 0.72
C GLY A 16 1.39 2.64 0.49
N LEU A 17 1.84 2.55 -0.77
CA LEU A 17 3.27 2.53 -1.09
C LEU A 17 3.99 3.81 -0.67
N VAL A 18 3.39 4.97 -0.92
CA VAL A 18 3.95 6.26 -0.51
C VAL A 18 4.09 6.34 1.00
N ALA A 19 3.07 5.90 1.75
CA ALA A 19 3.12 5.83 3.21
C ALA A 19 4.24 4.90 3.68
N THR A 20 4.39 3.71 3.09
CA THR A 20 5.48 2.77 3.40
C THR A 20 6.85 3.43 3.19
N LEU A 21 7.07 4.09 2.05
CA LEU A 21 8.33 4.76 1.74
C LEU A 21 8.64 5.89 2.72
N LEU A 22 7.64 6.70 3.09
CA LEU A 22 7.80 7.75 4.09
C LEU A 22 8.16 7.20 5.46
N VAL A 23 7.53 6.11 5.89
CA VAL A 23 7.83 5.46 7.18
C VAL A 23 9.25 4.88 7.18
N VAL A 24 9.68 4.23 6.09
CA VAL A 24 11.04 3.71 5.96
C VAL A 24 12.08 4.83 5.97
N TRP A 25 11.82 5.90 5.21
CA TRP A 25 12.69 7.08 5.17
C TRP A 25 12.82 7.74 6.55
N LEU A 26 11.69 7.93 7.24
CA LEU A 26 11.66 8.49 8.58
C LEU A 26 12.41 7.59 9.59
N GLY A 27 12.25 6.27 9.47
CA GLY A 27 12.93 5.30 10.34
C GLY A 27 14.45 5.38 10.28
N TRP A 28 15.03 5.87 9.19
CA TRP A 28 16.48 6.05 9.06
C TRP A 28 17.04 7.16 9.95
N GLN A 29 16.20 8.08 10.43
CA GLN A 29 16.59 9.18 11.30
C GLN A 29 16.58 8.79 12.80
N PHE A 30 16.06 7.61 13.14
CA PHE A 30 15.87 7.17 14.52
C PHE A 30 16.83 6.05 14.95
N GLU A 31 16.90 5.84 16.26
CA GLU A 31 17.66 4.74 16.87
C GLU A 31 17.17 3.36 16.43
N VAL A 32 18.04 2.34 16.54
CA VAL A 32 17.80 0.98 16.02
C VAL A 32 16.49 0.36 16.52
N ALA A 33 16.13 0.55 17.80
CA ALA A 33 14.89 0.02 18.35
C ALA A 33 13.64 0.62 17.69
N ILE A 34 13.62 1.94 17.52
CA ILE A 34 12.52 2.67 16.87
C ILE A 34 12.49 2.35 15.38
N ARG A 35 13.66 2.28 14.72
CA ARG A 35 13.77 1.88 13.31
C ARG A 35 13.17 0.51 13.07
N ASN A 36 13.45 -0.47 13.92
CA ASN A 36 12.89 -1.83 13.79
C ASN A 36 11.36 -1.83 13.96
N ALA A 37 10.83 -1.07 14.92
CA ALA A 37 9.38 -0.92 15.07
C ALA A 37 8.74 -0.28 13.82
N LEU A 38 9.33 0.79 13.29
CA LEU A 38 8.86 1.47 12.07
C LEU A 38 8.96 0.57 10.84
N LEU A 39 10.01 -0.27 10.73
CA LEU A 39 10.12 -1.26 9.66
C LEU A 39 8.98 -2.28 9.70
N ILE A 40 8.65 -2.82 10.88
CA ILE A 40 7.51 -3.74 11.06
C ILE A 40 6.20 -3.06 10.64
N VAL A 41 5.98 -1.82 11.06
CA VAL A 41 4.79 -1.03 10.67
C VAL A 41 4.76 -0.79 9.16
N SER A 42 5.91 -0.51 8.53
CA SER A 42 6.00 -0.30 7.08
C SER A 42 5.64 -1.56 6.28
N LEU A 43 5.98 -2.75 6.79
CA LEU A 43 5.61 -4.02 6.16
C LEU A 43 4.09 -4.21 6.17
N PHE A 44 3.41 -3.78 7.23
CA PHE A 44 1.95 -3.84 7.29
C PHE A 44 1.30 -2.95 6.22
N PHE A 45 1.78 -1.71 6.06
CA PHE A 45 1.31 -0.81 4.99
C PHE A 45 1.60 -1.36 3.59
N LEU A 46 2.76 -2.02 3.40
CA LEU A 46 3.12 -2.66 2.15
C LEU A 46 2.15 -3.79 1.79
N VAL A 47 1.78 -4.65 2.75
CA VAL A 47 0.80 -5.74 2.53
C VAL A 47 -0.55 -5.17 2.11
N ILE A 48 -1.02 -4.11 2.77
CA ILE A 48 -2.28 -3.45 2.41
C ILE A 48 -2.22 -2.87 0.99
N ALA A 49 -1.11 -2.21 0.64
CA ALA A 49 -0.92 -1.68 -0.70
C ALA A 49 -0.99 -2.79 -1.77
N CYS A 50 -0.31 -3.91 -1.52
CA CYS A 50 -0.35 -5.08 -2.40
C CYS A 50 -1.76 -5.65 -2.55
N MET A 51 -2.54 -5.75 -1.46
CA MET A 51 -3.93 -6.20 -1.52
C MET A 51 -4.79 -5.28 -2.39
N TYR A 52 -4.65 -3.96 -2.24
CA TYR A 52 -5.41 -3.01 -3.05
C TYR A 52 -5.02 -3.08 -4.54
N PHE A 53 -3.73 -3.24 -4.87
CA PHE A 53 -3.33 -3.47 -6.25
C PHE A 53 -3.85 -4.79 -6.81
N HIS A 54 -3.85 -5.86 -6.00
CA HIS A 54 -4.37 -7.15 -6.38
C HIS A 54 -5.86 -7.07 -6.71
N LEU A 55 -6.66 -6.51 -5.81
CA LEU A 55 -8.10 -6.27 -6.01
C LEU A 55 -8.36 -5.41 -7.26
N GLY A 56 -7.61 -4.32 -7.44
CA GLY A 56 -7.73 -3.49 -8.63
C GLY A 56 -7.38 -4.23 -9.93
N ASN A 57 -6.48 -5.21 -9.87
CA ASN A 57 -6.11 -6.02 -11.04
C ASN A 57 -7.14 -7.12 -11.33
N GLU A 58 -7.71 -7.74 -10.30
CA GLU A 58 -8.82 -8.68 -10.44
C GLU A 58 -10.06 -8.02 -11.03
N GLU A 59 -10.39 -6.82 -10.56
CA GLU A 59 -11.50 -6.03 -11.11
C GLU A 59 -11.26 -5.60 -12.56
N ALA A 60 -10.03 -5.23 -12.90
CA ALA A 60 -9.67 -4.95 -14.29
C ALA A 60 -9.86 -6.19 -15.16
N ARG A 61 -9.41 -7.37 -14.71
CA ARG A 61 -9.57 -8.63 -15.44
C ARG A 61 -11.03 -9.07 -15.57
N GLY A 62 -11.82 -8.91 -14.51
CA GLY A 62 -13.25 -9.22 -14.50
C GLY A 62 -14.11 -8.28 -15.36
N ALA A 63 -13.62 -7.07 -15.66
CA ALA A 63 -14.28 -6.14 -16.57
C ALA A 63 -14.01 -6.43 -18.07
N PHE A 64 -13.07 -7.32 -18.39
CA PHE A 64 -12.74 -7.72 -19.77
C PHE A 64 -13.36 -9.06 -20.21
N LEU A 65 -14.10 -9.76 -19.33
CA LEU A 65 -14.87 -10.98 -19.61
C LEU A 65 -16.37 -10.64 -19.67
#